data_AF-A0A3D2KJS9-F1
#
_entry.id   AF-A0A3D2KJS9-F1
#
_cell.length_a   1.000
_cell.length_b   1.000
_cell.length_c   1.000
_cell.angle_alpha   90.00
_cell.angle_beta   90.00
_cell.angle_gamma   90.00
#
_symmetry.space_group_name_H-M   'P 1'
#
loop_
_entity.id
_entity.type
_entity.pdbx_description
1 polymer ?
#
loop_
_entity_poly.entity_id
_entity_poly.type
_entity_poly.pdbx_seq_one_letter_code
_entity_poly.pdbx_strand_id
1 'polypeptide(L)' 'NTTLLVGVQDDEVDKVLDIVRATCRSREQLVTPLTSSGGAVDACVPYPVEVLVGGATVFVLDVERHVRI' A
#
# COMPACT_ATOMS: atom_id res chain seq x y z
N ASN A 1 6.94 -1.11 -1.88
CA ASN A 1 6.01 0.00 -2.17
C ASN A 1 6.40 0.59 -3.51
N THR A 2 5.43 1.01 -4.32
CA THR A 2 5.69 1.59 -5.64
C THR A 2 4.69 2.70 -5.86
N THR A 3 5.15 3.85 -6.35
CA THR A 3 4.27 4.96 -6.75
C THR A 3 4.18 4.96 -8.27
N LEU A 4 2.97 4.97 -8.80
CA LEU A 4 2.69 5.06 -10.23
C LEU A 4 2.05 6.41 -10.53
N LEU A 5 2.46 7.04 -11.63
CA LEU A 5 1.78 8.19 -12.21
C LEU A 5 1.07 7.73 -13.47
N VAL A 6 -0.25 7.89 -13.52
CA VAL A 6 -1.09 7.38 -14.61
C VAL A 6 -1.96 8.52 -15.11
N GLY A 7 -1.78 8.91 -16.38
CA GLY A 7 -2.65 9.87 -17.06
C GLY A 7 -3.69 9.15 -17.90
N VAL A 8 -4.97 9.45 -17.67
CA VAL A 8 -6.12 8.91 -18.40
C VAL A 8 -7.14 10.00 -18.69
N GLN A 9 -8.10 9.72 -19.57
CA GLN A 9 -9.27 10.58 -19.76
C GLN A 9 -10.21 10.49 -18.55
N ASP A 10 -11.03 11.53 -18.34
CA ASP A 10 -11.93 11.64 -17.18
C ASP A 10 -12.91 10.46 -17.08
N ASP A 11 -13.41 9.97 -18.22
CA ASP A 11 -14.34 8.85 -18.30
C ASP A 11 -13.70 7.48 -18.01
N GLU A 12 -12.38 7.41 -17.97
CA GLU A 12 -11.63 6.18 -17.65
C GLU A 12 -11.16 6.11 -16.19
N VAL A 13 -11.34 7.18 -15.40
CA VAL A 13 -10.87 7.24 -14.01
C VAL A 13 -11.42 6.09 -13.18
N ASP A 14 -12.73 5.85 -13.22
CA ASP A 14 -13.37 4.78 -12.45
C ASP A 14 -12.88 3.39 -12.84
N LYS A 15 -12.66 3.17 -14.14
CA LYS A 15 -12.10 1.92 -14.65
C LYS A 15 -10.68 1.67 -14.14
N VAL A 16 -9.83 2.70 -14.06
CA VAL A 16 -8.49 2.59 -13.47
C VAL A 16 -8.59 2.29 -11.97
N LEU A 17 -9.48 2.97 -11.25
CA LEU A 17 -9.69 2.73 -9.82
C LEU A 17 -10.16 1.29 -9.54
N ASP A 18 -11.00 0.71 -10.41
CA ASP A 18 -11.43 -0.68 -10.32
C ASP A 18 -10.26 -1.65 -10.53
N ILE A 19 -9.40 -1.39 -11.51
CA ILE A 19 -8.19 -2.20 -11.74
C ILE A 19 -7.25 -2.13 -10.52
N VAL A 20 -7.02 -0.93 -9.99
CA VAL A 20 -6.18 -0.74 -8.79
C VAL A 20 -6.79 -1.47 -7.59
N ARG A 21 -8.10 -1.39 -7.37
CA ARG A 21 -8.79 -2.14 -6.30
C ARG A 21 -8.67 -3.65 -6.48
N ALA A 22 -8.82 -4.16 -7.69
CA ALA A 22 -8.70 -5.60 -7.97
C ALA A 22 -7.27 -6.12 -7.77
N THR A 23 -6.26 -5.30 -8.08
CA THR A 23 -4.85 -5.70 -8.09
C THR A 23 -4.18 -5.50 -6.74
N CYS A 24 -4.42 -4.35 -6.11
CA CYS A 24 -3.78 -3.96 -4.86
C CYS A 24 -4.66 -4.36 -3.67
N ARG A 25 -4.64 -5.65 -3.32
CA ARG A 25 -5.32 -6.15 -2.11
C ARG A 25 -4.43 -6.00 -0.89
N SER A 26 -4.99 -5.48 0.20
CA SER A 26 -4.35 -5.51 1.51
C SER A 26 -4.27 -6.95 2.00
N ARG A 27 -3.10 -7.34 2.51
CA ARG A 27 -2.87 -8.66 3.12
C ARG A 27 -2.62 -8.45 4.61
N GLU A 28 -3.25 -9.28 5.41
CA GLU A 28 -2.88 -9.41 6.82
C GLU A 28 -1.50 -10.04 6.89
N GLN A 29 -0.55 -9.29 7.44
CA GLN A 29 0.78 -9.80 7.69
C GLN A 29 0.97 -9.89 9.20
N LEU A 30 1.28 -11.11 9.66
CA LEU A 30 1.76 -11.33 11.01
C LEU A 30 3.19 -10.78 11.07
N VAL A 31 3.38 -9.66 11.77
CA VAL A 31 4.70 -9.13 12.05
C VAL A 31 5.04 -9.50 13.49
N THR A 32 6.14 -10.23 13.66
CA THR A 32 6.73 -10.49 14.96
C THR A 32 7.70 -9.35 15.29
N PRO A 33 7.41 -8.50 16.29
CA PRO A 33 8.35 -7.46 16.71
C PRO A 33 9.71 -8.07 17.06
N LEU A 34 10.80 -7.57 16.46
CA LEU A 34 12.14 -7.99 16.82
C LEU A 34 12.48 -7.42 18.21
N THR A 35 12.57 -8.27 19.22
CA THR A 35 13.14 -7.89 20.52
C THR A 35 14.62 -7.64 20.35
N SER A 36 15.08 -6.40 20.58
CA SER A 36 16.50 -6.04 20.64
C SER A 36 17.24 -7.02 21.55
N SER A 37 18.19 -7.76 21.01
CA SER A 37 19.03 -8.68 21.78
C SER A 37 19.98 -7.86 22.67
N GLY A 38 19.55 -7.59 23.90
CA GLY A 38 20.26 -6.77 24.86
C GLY A 38 20.09 -7.25 26.29
N GLY A 39 20.36 -8.53 26.55
CA GLY A 39 20.68 -9.04 27.88
C GLY A 39 19.51 -9.37 28.82
N ALA A 40 19.67 -10.51 29.51
CA ALA A 40 18.88 -11.02 30.63
C ALA A 40 17.47 -11.59 30.32
N VAL A 41 17.43 -12.92 30.24
CA VAL A 41 16.44 -13.82 30.90
C VAL A 41 15.15 -13.16 31.41
N ASP A 42 14.23 -12.89 30.48
CA ASP A 42 12.92 -13.54 30.49
C ASP A 42 12.42 -13.50 29.05
N ALA A 43 12.27 -14.67 28.44
CA ALA A 43 11.87 -14.79 27.04
C ALA A 43 10.41 -14.39 26.89
N CYS A 44 10.15 -13.07 26.86
CA CYS A 44 8.89 -12.53 26.37
C CYS A 44 8.79 -12.92 24.90
N VAL A 45 8.13 -14.04 24.61
CA VAL A 45 7.87 -14.48 23.24
C VAL A 45 6.99 -13.41 22.61
N PRO A 46 7.48 -12.65 21.62
CA PRO A 46 6.67 -11.62 20.99
C PRO A 46 5.50 -12.29 20.26
N TYR A 47 4.28 -12.00 20.70
CA TYR A 47 3.08 -12.44 19.99
C TYR A 47 2.99 -11.69 18.66
N PRO A 48 2.74 -12.39 17.54
CA PRO A 48 2.60 -11.75 16.25
C PRO A 48 1.40 -10.81 16.27
N VAL A 49 1.61 -9.58 15.83
CA VAL A 49 0.53 -8.60 15.67
C VAL A 49 0.07 -8.65 14.22
N GLU A 50 -1.24 -8.77 14.03
CA GLU A 50 -1.87 -8.64 12.71
C GLU A 50 -1.81 -7.17 12.29
N VAL A 51 -1.03 -6.89 11.24
CA VAL A 51 -1.05 -5.59 10.57
C VAL A 51 -1.60 -5.76 9.17
N LEU A 52 -2.52 -4.86 8.79
CA LEU A 52 -2.97 -4.71 7.42
C LEU A 52 -1.86 -4.05 6.61
N VAL A 53 -1.13 -4.85 5.83
CA VAL A 53 -0.06 -4.38 4.96
C VAL A 53 -0.53 -4.50 3.50
N GLY A 54 -0.52 -3.39 2.77
CA GLY A 54 -0.89 -3.35 1.35
C GLY A 54 -2.13 -2.50 1.08
N GLY A 55 -2.74 -2.72 -0.07
CA GLY A 55 -3.68 -1.76 -0.65
C GLY A 55 -2.98 -0.71 -1.50
N ALA A 56 -3.76 0.23 -2.05
CA ALA A 56 -3.25 1.36 -2.79
C ALA A 56 -3.80 2.66 -2.22
N THR A 57 -2.93 3.65 -2.03
CA THR A 57 -3.33 5.03 -1.81
C THR A 57 -3.33 5.73 -3.16
N VAL A 58 -4.46 6.32 -3.54
CA VAL A 58 -4.64 6.95 -4.85
C VAL A 58 -5.06 8.40 -4.67
N PHE A 59 -4.39 9.31 -5.38
CA PHE A 59 -4.78 10.71 -5.49
C PHE A 59 -5.22 10.95 -6.94
N VAL A 60 -6.41 11.51 -7.12
CA VAL A 60 -6.90 11.96 -8.43
C VAL A 60 -6.68 13.47 -8.50
N LEU A 61 -6.03 13.91 -9.58
CA LEU A 61 -5.65 15.30 -9.80
C LEU A 61 -6.19 15.75 -11.16
N ASP A 62 -6.90 16.87 -11.19
CA ASP A 62 -7.38 17.47 -12.44
C ASP A 62 -6.20 18.01 -13.26
N VAL A 63 -6.20 17.72 -14.57
CA VAL A 63 -5.17 18.18 -15.50
C VAL A 63 -5.74 19.25 -16.40
N GLU A 64 -5.30 20.50 -16.22
CA GLU A 64 -5.76 21.63 -17.04
C GLU A 64 -5.34 21.48 -18.52
N ARG A 65 -4.16 20.90 -18.78
CA ARG A 65 -3.65 20.69 -20.14
C ARG A 65 -2.71 19.49 -20.24
N HIS A 66 -2.98 18.62 -21.20
CA HIS A 66 -2.09 17.54 -21.62
C HIS A 66 -1.58 17.79 -23.06
N VAL A 67 -0.29 17.57 -23.29
CA VAL A 67 0.35 17.74 -24.60
C VAL A 67 1.30 16.56 -24.86
N ARG A 68 1.23 15.99 -26.07
CA ARG A 68 2.21 15.03 -26.58
C ARG A 68 2.96 15.68 -27.75
N ILE A 69 4.28 15.73 -27.67
CA ILE A 69 5.19 16.30 -28.69
C ILE A 69 5.88 15.16 -29.43
#